data_AF-A0A355R497-F1
#
_entry.id   AF-A0A355R497-F1
#
_cell.length_a   1.000
_cell.length_b   1.000
_cell.length_c   1.000
_cell.angle_alpha   90.00
_cell.angle_beta   90.00
_cell.angle_gamma   90.00
#
_symmetry.space_group_name_H-M   'P 1'
#
loop_
_entity.id
_entity.type
_entity.pdbx_description
1 polymer ?
#
loop_
_entity_poly.entity_id
_entity_poly.type
_entity_poly.pdbx_seq_one_letter_code
_entity_poly.pdbx_strand_id
1 'polypeptide(L)' 'GPHDKRCQMEARPKGHQPISVTHIASSLDQAVDGAATKLNHALEHFYGKLRSKRGALELSDPDA' A
#
# COMPACT_ATOMS: atom_id res chain seq x y z
N GLY A 1 -9.73 -18.55 -19.13
CA GLY A 1 -8.78 -19.33 -18.33
C GLY A 1 -8.60 -18.78 -16.93
N PRO A 2 -7.72 -19.41 -16.12
CA PRO A 2 -7.49 -19.10 -14.70
C PRO A 2 -6.83 -17.73 -14.42
N HIS A 3 -6.58 -16.92 -15.45
CA HIS A 3 -6.05 -15.56 -15.36
C HIS A 3 -6.98 -14.49 -15.95
N ASP A 4 -8.24 -14.85 -16.22
CA ASP A 4 -9.17 -13.94 -16.90
C ASP A 4 -9.71 -12.85 -15.98
N LYS A 5 -9.51 -12.96 -14.66
CA LYS A 5 -10.04 -12.00 -13.69
C LYS A 5 -8.92 -11.20 -13.08
N ARG A 6 -8.98 -9.89 -13.33
CA ARG A 6 -8.01 -8.91 -12.85
C ARG A 6 -8.74 -7.87 -12.01
N CYS A 7 -8.25 -7.64 -10.80
CA CYS A 7 -8.65 -6.50 -9.98
C CYS A 7 -7.47 -5.53 -9.86
N GLN A 8 -7.74 -4.24 -10.07
CA GLN A 8 -6.80 -3.15 -9.86
C GLN A 8 -7.41 -2.21 -8.83
N MET A 9 -6.62 -1.79 -7.84
CA MET A 9 -7.03 -0.86 -6.79
C MET A 9 -6.00 0.25 -6.63
N GLU A 10 -6.47 1.48 -6.44
CA GLU A 10 -5.64 2.66 -6.20
C GLU A 10 -6.03 3.31 -4.87
N ALA A 11 -5.05 3.52 -3.99
CA ALA A 11 -5.18 4.41 -2.84
C ALA A 11 -4.51 5.75 -3.13
N ARG A 12 -5.11 6.85 -2.67
CA ARG A 12 -4.60 8.22 -2.87
C ARG A 12 -4.39 8.92 -1.52
N PRO A 13 -3.31 8.61 -0.77
CA PRO A 13 -3.01 9.32 0.46
C PRO A 13 -2.81 10.81 0.18
N LYS A 14 -3.44 11.67 1.00
CA LYS A 14 -3.39 13.13 0.81
C LYS A 14 -1.93 13.62 0.84
N GLY A 15 -1.53 14.39 -0.17
CA GLY A 15 -0.19 14.97 -0.26
C GLY A 15 0.91 13.99 -0.70
N HIS A 16 0.55 12.80 -1.16
CA HIS A 16 1.51 11.80 -1.62
C HIS A 16 1.11 11.21 -2.97
N GLN A 17 2.06 10.51 -3.59
CA GLN A 17 1.80 9.80 -4.84
C GLN A 17 0.77 8.68 -4.61
N PRO A 18 -0.16 8.46 -5.57
CA PRO A 18 -1.07 7.33 -5.53
C PRO A 18 -0.33 5.99 -5.47
N ILE A 19 -0.96 5.01 -4.83
CA ILE A 19 -0.45 3.64 -4.69
C ILE A 19 -1.42 2.73 -5.44
N SER A 20 -0.98 2.16 -6.56
CA SER A 20 -1.76 1.23 -7.37
C SER A 20 -1.26 -0.20 -7.20
N VAL A 21 -2.18 -1.15 -7.07
CA VAL A 21 -1.89 -2.58 -7.03
C VAL A 21 -2.77 -3.34 -8.01
N THR A 22 -2.27 -4.48 -8.49
CA THR A 22 -3.02 -5.38 -9.38
C THR A 22 -2.92 -6.82 -8.88
N HIS A 23 -4.03 -7.55 -8.95
CA HIS A 23 -4.07 -8.97 -8.69
C HIS A 23 -4.87 -9.70 -9.76
N ILE A 24 -4.40 -10.90 -10.13
CA ILE A 24 -4.99 -11.76 -11.15
C ILE A 24 -5.26 -13.10 -10.49
N ALA A 25 -6.48 -13.61 -10.63
CA ALA A 25 -6.91 -14.87 -10.02
C ALA A 25 -7.93 -15.62 -10.89
N SER A 26 -8.28 -16.84 -10.45
CA SER A 26 -9.23 -17.71 -11.16
C SER A 26 -10.69 -17.36 -10.89
N SER A 27 -10.99 -16.67 -9.78
CA SER A 27 -12.33 -16.15 -9.44
C SER A 27 -12.30 -14.65 -9.16
N LEU A 28 -13.48 -14.02 -9.15
CA LEU A 28 -13.61 -12.59 -8.93
C LEU A 28 -13.27 -12.26 -7.48
N ASP A 29 -13.81 -13.04 -6.54
CA ASP A 29 -13.58 -12.88 -5.11
C ASP A 29 -12.10 -12.96 -4.78
N GLN A 30 -11.39 -13.97 -5.31
CA GLN A 30 -9.94 -14.08 -5.13
C GLN A 30 -9.18 -12.90 -5.72
N ALA A 31 -9.60 -12.40 -6.89
CA ALA A 31 -8.96 -11.24 -7.51
C ALA A 31 -9.11 -9.99 -6.63
N VAL A 32 -10.30 -9.79 -6.06
CA VAL A 32 -10.63 -8.67 -5.16
C VAL A 32 -9.88 -8.80 -3.83
N ASP A 33 -9.98 -9.95 -3.16
CA ASP A 33 -9.35 -10.18 -1.86
C ASP A 33 -7.83 -10.05 -1.93
N GLY A 34 -7.21 -10.60 -2.98
CA GLY A 34 -5.78 -10.47 -3.18
C GLY A 34 -5.34 -9.06 -3.54
N ALA A 35 -6.16 -8.28 -4.27
CA ALA A 35 -5.87 -6.87 -4.52
C ALA A 35 -6.00 -6.03 -3.24
N ALA A 36 -7.05 -6.27 -2.43
CA ALA A 36 -7.25 -5.59 -1.14
C ALA A 36 -6.09 -5.89 -0.16
N THR A 37 -5.69 -7.16 -0.05
CA THR A 37 -4.56 -7.59 0.78
C THR A 37 -3.26 -6.89 0.35
N LYS A 38 -2.98 -6.84 -0.97
CA LYS A 38 -1.81 -6.13 -1.51
C LYS A 38 -1.84 -4.64 -1.19
N LEU A 39 -3.01 -4.00 -1.34
CA LEU A 39 -3.14 -2.56 -1.06
C LEU A 39 -2.94 -2.27 0.43
N ASN A 40 -3.48 -3.12 1.32
CA ASN A 40 -3.28 -2.99 2.75
C ASN A 40 -1.79 -3.04 3.13
N HIS A 41 -1.05 -4.05 2.66
CA HIS A 41 0.39 -4.14 2.91
C HIS A 41 1.19 -2.98 2.32
N ALA A 42 0.80 -2.50 1.13
CA ALA A 42 1.45 -1.34 0.53
C ALA A 42 1.25 -0.08 1.38
N LEU A 43 0.06 0.11 1.95
CA LEU A 43 -0.27 1.22 2.85
C LEU A 43 0.45 1.08 4.20
N GLU A 44 0.49 -0.11 4.80
CA GLU A 44 1.23 -0.39 6.04
C GLU A 44 2.71 -0.02 5.89
N HIS A 45 3.34 -0.48 4.81
CA HIS A 45 4.73 -0.15 4.51
C HIS A 45 4.93 1.34 4.22
N PHE A 46 4.00 1.97 3.49
CA PHE A 46 4.05 3.40 3.19
C PHE A 46 3.99 4.26 4.48
N TYR A 47 2.99 4.01 5.34
CA TYR A 47 2.86 4.75 6.60
C TYR A 47 3.93 4.39 7.62
N GLY A 48 4.42 3.14 7.62
CA GLY A 48 5.59 2.73 8.38
C GLY A 48 6.80 3.59 8.06
N LYS A 49 7.12 3.79 6.77
CA LYS A 49 8.21 4.69 6.33
C LYS A 49 8.01 6.13 6.76
N LEU A 50 6.78 6.66 6.71
CA LEU A 50 6.50 8.03 7.15
C LEU A 50 6.74 8.21 8.66
N ARG A 51 6.41 7.20 9.47
CA ARG A 51 6.69 7.20 10.91
C ARG A 51 8.19 7.15 11.18
N SER A 52 8.93 6.27 10.50
CA SER A 52 10.39 6.17 10.65
C SER A 52 11.11 7.46 10.29
N LYS A 53 10.66 8.19 9.24
CA LYS A 53 11.24 9.49 8.88
C LYS A 53 11.06 10.55 9.97
N ARG A 54 9.92 10.55 10.68
CA ARG A 54 9.69 11.48 11.80
C ARG A 54 10.57 11.15 13.00
N GLY A 55 10.70 9.87 13.36
CA GLY A 55 11.60 9.46 14.45
C GLY A 55 13.07 9.80 14.18
N ALA A 56 13.51 9.75 12.92
CA ALA A 56 14.86 10.17 12.55
C ALA A 56 15.10 11.69 12.66
N LEU A 57 14.06 12.51 12.47
CA LEU A 57 14.15 13.96 12.68
C LEU A 57 14.18 14.29 14.18
N GLU A 58 13.36 13.63 15.00
CA GLU A 58 13.32 13.86 16.47
C GLU A 58 14.62 13.45 17.18
N LEU A 59 15.33 12.42 16.70
CA LEU A 59 16.62 12.00 17.26
C LEU A 59 17.80 12.87 16.81
N SER A 60 17.59 13.78 15.86
CA SER A 60 18.65 14.64 15.29
C SER A 60 18.65 16.06 15.85
N ASP A 61 17.73 16.40 16.75
CA ASP A 61 17.76 17.66 17.50
C ASP A 61 18.59 17.46 18.79
N PRO A 62 19.83 17.99 18.87
CA PRO A 62 20.67 17.90 20.06
C PRO A 62 20.20 18.79 21.23
N ASP A 63 19.09 19.52 21.08
CA ASP A 63 18.59 20.53 22.02
C ASP A 63 17.11 20.33 22.45
N ALA A 64 16.54 19.13 22.29
CA ALA A 64 15.22 18.79 22.84
C ALA A 64 15.31 18.20 24.26
#